data_AF-A0AA39HTY1-F1
#
_entry.id   AF-A0AA39HTY1-F1
#
_cell.length_a   1.000
_cell.length_b   1.000
_cell.length_c   1.000
_cell.angle_alpha   90.00
_cell.angle_beta   90.00
_cell.angle_gamma   90.00
#
_symmetry.space_group_name_H-M   'P 1'
#
loop_
_entity.id
_entity.type
_entity.pdbx_description
1 polymer ?
#
loop_
_entity_poly.entity_id
_entity_poly.type
_entity_poly.pdbx_seq_one_letter_code
_entity_poly.pdbx_strand_id
1 'polypeptide(L)'
;MSGRKIASAAVQNRTQTPFWNWIRNKLLAVDRQKITPPPGLPTADGKAVYHNPLRFPNTQTTRSPDPPALPGGVHHKLADNYYLGRDGRRSVKAPVALYAGEEKGASKYAAIDGTPMEKPAVSANKGPEQNFGLEAPTPGFGYEWKRTISEELSTQQGDGELRRLERFDRYLKA
;
A
#
# COMPACT_ATOMS: atom_id res chain seq x y z
N MET A 1 -22.62 -0.06 12.43
CA MET A 1 -23.61 -1.16 12.52
C MET A 1 -22.93 -2.44 12.07
N SER A 2 -22.60 -3.34 13.00
CA SER A 2 -22.02 -4.64 12.63
C SER A 2 -23.10 -5.47 11.95
N GLY A 3 -22.84 -5.98 10.74
CA GLY A 3 -23.82 -6.75 9.98
C GLY A 3 -24.30 -7.99 10.75
N ARG A 4 -25.54 -8.43 10.46
CA ARG A 4 -26.16 -9.60 11.10
C ARG A 4 -25.23 -10.81 11.01
N LYS A 5 -24.99 -11.48 12.14
CA LYS A 5 -24.18 -12.71 12.22
C LYS A 5 -25.01 -13.95 11.88
N ILE A 6 -24.35 -15.07 11.54
CA ILE A 6 -25.04 -16.34 11.24
C ILE A 6 -25.76 -16.86 12.50
N ALA A 7 -25.12 -16.73 13.67
CA ALA A 7 -25.69 -17.10 14.95
C ALA A 7 -25.53 -15.97 15.97
N SER A 8 -26.32 -16.01 17.05
CA SER A 8 -26.16 -15.08 18.17
C SER A 8 -24.81 -15.29 18.87
N ALA A 9 -24.31 -14.24 19.52
CA ALA A 9 -23.07 -14.31 20.30
C ALA A 9 -23.14 -15.31 21.47
N ALA A 10 -24.36 -15.66 21.92
CA ALA A 10 -24.59 -16.62 22.98
C ALA A 10 -24.35 -18.08 22.56
N VAL A 11 -24.28 -18.38 21.24
CA VAL A 11 -23.99 -19.73 20.77
C VAL A 11 -22.55 -20.10 21.11
N GLN A 12 -22.39 -21.15 21.92
CA GLN A 12 -21.07 -21.67 22.26
C GLN A 12 -20.44 -22.37 21.06
N ASN A 13 -19.20 -22.00 20.77
CA ASN A 13 -18.44 -22.61 19.69
C ASN A 13 -17.93 -23.99 20.12
N ARG A 14 -17.85 -24.90 19.16
CA ARG A 14 -17.22 -26.20 19.39
C ARG A 14 -15.75 -26.00 19.75
N THR A 15 -15.38 -26.33 20.97
CA THR A 15 -13.99 -26.36 21.44
C THR A 15 -13.58 -27.79 21.80
N GLN A 16 -12.27 -28.04 21.85
CA GLN A 16 -11.78 -29.30 22.41
C GLN A 16 -12.08 -29.35 23.92
N THR A 17 -11.98 -30.54 24.52
CA THR A 17 -12.15 -30.70 25.97
C THR A 17 -11.08 -29.88 26.72
N PRO A 18 -11.32 -29.48 27.98
CA PRO A 18 -10.35 -28.70 28.76
C PRO A 18 -8.94 -29.31 28.79
N PHE A 19 -8.85 -30.64 28.87
CA PHE A 19 -7.58 -31.37 28.82
C PHE A 19 -6.80 -31.15 27.51
N TRP A 20 -7.47 -31.30 26.35
CA TRP A 20 -6.82 -31.07 25.06
C TRP A 20 -6.52 -29.59 24.80
N ASN A 21 -7.37 -28.68 25.33
CA ASN A 21 -7.06 -27.24 25.33
C ASN A 21 -5.77 -26.96 26.11
N TRP A 22 -5.61 -27.58 27.28
CA TRP A 22 -4.41 -27.45 28.10
C TRP A 22 -3.17 -28.00 27.39
N ILE A 23 -3.24 -29.22 26.82
CA ILE A 23 -2.13 -29.80 26.05
C ILE A 23 -1.74 -28.87 24.89
N ARG A 24 -2.71 -28.41 24.09
CA ARG A 24 -2.44 -27.52 22.96
C ARG A 24 -1.78 -26.22 23.40
N ASN A 25 -2.34 -25.55 24.43
CA ASN A 25 -1.79 -24.30 24.94
C ASN A 25 -0.37 -24.49 25.51
N LYS A 26 -0.09 -25.66 26.10
CA LYS A 26 1.24 -26.02 26.60
C LYS A 26 2.23 -26.25 25.46
N LEU A 27 1.86 -27.02 24.43
CA LEU A 27 2.72 -27.33 23.28
C LEU A 27 2.97 -26.11 22.37
N LEU A 28 1.95 -25.28 22.16
CA LEU A 28 2.07 -24.02 21.40
C LEU A 28 2.66 -22.88 22.24
N ALA A 29 2.93 -23.14 23.52
CA ALA A 29 3.51 -22.18 24.44
C ALA A 29 2.74 -20.84 24.47
N VAL A 30 1.41 -20.95 24.50
CA VAL A 30 0.45 -19.84 24.65
C VAL A 30 0.57 -19.25 26.05
N ASP A 31 0.63 -20.12 27.06
CA ASP A 31 0.89 -19.78 28.46
C ASP A 31 2.36 -20.09 28.80
N ARG A 32 3.31 -19.22 28.39
CA ARG A 32 4.72 -19.36 28.80
C ARG A 32 4.94 -18.86 30.23
N GLN A 33 5.93 -19.46 30.89
CA GLN A 33 6.43 -19.00 32.19
C GLN A 33 7.08 -17.61 32.03
N LYS A 34 7.09 -16.80 33.11
CA LYS A 34 7.56 -15.41 33.15
C LYS A 34 9.01 -15.16 32.68
N ILE A 35 9.76 -16.20 32.32
CA ILE A 35 11.18 -16.18 31.97
C ILE A 35 11.40 -15.83 30.48
N THR A 36 10.42 -16.08 29.61
CA THR A 36 10.55 -15.84 28.16
C THR A 36 9.43 -14.92 27.66
N PRO A 37 9.71 -13.93 26.79
CA PRO A 37 8.68 -13.04 26.26
C PRO A 37 7.61 -13.83 25.50
N PRO A 38 6.32 -13.45 25.60
CA PRO A 38 5.22 -14.20 25.01
C PRO A 38 5.30 -14.16 23.48
N PRO A 39 5.18 -15.31 22.79
CA PRO A 39 4.97 -15.32 21.34
C PRO A 39 3.55 -14.87 21.03
N GLY A 40 3.39 -13.70 20.38
CA GLY A 40 2.09 -13.11 20.03
C GLY A 40 1.98 -11.67 20.50
N LEU A 41 0.87 -10.99 20.18
CA LEU A 41 0.62 -9.65 20.71
C LEU A 41 0.46 -9.73 22.23
N PRO A 42 1.20 -8.93 23.01
CA PRO A 42 1.05 -8.91 24.45
C PRO A 42 -0.36 -8.41 24.81
N THR A 43 -1.11 -9.22 25.56
CA THR A 43 -2.34 -8.76 26.23
C THR A 43 -1.95 -8.08 27.55
N ALA A 44 -2.85 -7.30 28.16
CA ALA A 44 -2.60 -6.59 29.43
C ALA A 44 -2.04 -7.48 30.55
N ASP A 45 -2.38 -8.78 30.54
CA ASP A 45 -1.90 -9.78 31.52
C ASP A 45 -0.53 -10.40 31.18
N GLY A 46 0.11 -9.97 30.08
CA GLY A 46 1.40 -10.49 29.61
C GLY A 46 1.36 -11.92 29.04
N LYS A 47 0.17 -12.52 28.92
CA LYS A 47 -0.04 -13.85 28.31
C LYS A 47 -0.38 -13.72 26.83
N ALA A 48 0.05 -14.69 26.03
CA ALA A 48 -0.42 -14.82 24.66
C ALA A 48 -1.79 -15.49 24.65
N VAL A 49 -2.71 -15.01 23.80
CA VAL A 49 -4.03 -15.63 23.62
C VAL A 49 -4.00 -16.53 22.40
N TYR A 50 -4.50 -17.76 22.52
CA TYR A 50 -4.67 -18.65 21.36
C TYR A 50 -5.84 -18.16 20.50
N HIS A 51 -5.54 -17.68 19.30
CA HIS A 51 -6.55 -17.36 18.29
C HIS A 51 -6.87 -18.59 17.44
N ASN A 52 -8.09 -19.10 17.56
CA ASN A 52 -8.54 -20.25 16.78
C ASN A 52 -8.70 -19.84 15.29
N PRO A 53 -8.01 -20.52 14.35
CA PRO A 53 -8.13 -20.20 12.92
C PRO A 53 -9.47 -20.64 12.31
N LEU A 54 -10.26 -21.46 13.02
CA LEU A 54 -11.55 -21.94 12.55
C LEU A 54 -12.61 -20.83 12.59
N ARG A 55 -13.47 -20.84 11.57
CA ARG A 55 -14.60 -19.93 11.45
C ARG A 55 -15.83 -20.55 12.11
N PHE A 56 -16.50 -19.79 12.97
CA PHE A 56 -17.68 -20.23 13.69
C PHE A 56 -18.91 -19.38 13.36
N PRO A 57 -20.13 -19.92 13.47
CA PRO A 57 -21.35 -19.18 13.11
C PRO A 57 -21.53 -17.84 13.83
N ASN A 58 -21.10 -17.73 15.09
CA ASN A 58 -21.20 -16.48 15.85
C ASN A 58 -20.14 -15.43 15.46
N THR A 59 -19.02 -15.83 14.85
CA THR A 59 -17.97 -14.90 14.40
C THR A 59 -18.20 -14.42 12.96
N GLN A 60 -18.82 -15.26 12.14
CA GLN A 60 -19.06 -14.98 10.73
C GLN A 60 -20.35 -14.17 10.49
N THR A 61 -20.30 -13.28 9.50
CA THR A 61 -21.48 -12.56 9.00
C THR A 61 -22.43 -13.52 8.28
N THR A 62 -23.72 -13.21 8.30
CA THR A 62 -24.78 -13.98 7.61
C THR A 62 -24.45 -14.21 6.14
N ARG A 63 -24.84 -15.38 5.60
CA ARG A 63 -24.75 -15.69 4.16
C ARG A 63 -25.81 -14.99 3.32
N SER A 64 -26.85 -14.48 3.98
CA SER A 64 -27.93 -13.72 3.37
C SER A 64 -27.95 -12.33 4.01
N PRO A 65 -27.06 -11.42 3.58
CA PRO A 65 -27.04 -10.05 4.09
C PRO A 65 -28.26 -9.28 3.61
N ASP A 66 -28.65 -8.25 4.36
CA ASP A 66 -29.69 -7.32 3.93
C ASP A 66 -29.22 -6.55 2.68
N PRO A 67 -30.14 -6.14 1.79
CA PRO A 67 -29.78 -5.35 0.60
C PRO A 67 -28.99 -4.09 0.98
N PRO A 68 -27.83 -3.82 0.36
CA PRO A 68 -27.03 -2.65 0.69
C PRO A 68 -27.64 -1.37 0.11
N ALA A 69 -27.60 -0.27 0.89
CA ALA A 69 -27.88 1.07 0.41
C ALA A 69 -26.57 1.77 0.02
N LEU A 70 -26.12 1.58 -1.23
CA LEU A 70 -24.87 2.17 -1.71
C LEU A 70 -25.05 3.68 -1.98
N PRO A 71 -24.06 4.52 -1.61
CA PRO A 71 -24.10 5.93 -1.97
C PRO A 71 -23.98 6.10 -3.49
N GLY A 72 -24.58 7.16 -4.01
CA GLY A 72 -24.43 7.55 -5.41
C GLY A 72 -23.00 7.99 -5.75
N GLY A 73 -22.64 7.92 -7.03
CA GLY A 73 -21.38 8.48 -7.52
C GLY A 73 -21.39 10.01 -7.55
N VAL A 74 -20.21 10.62 -7.72
CA VAL A 74 -20.03 12.09 -7.75
C VAL A 74 -20.88 12.83 -8.79
N HIS A 75 -21.35 12.13 -9.83
CA HIS A 75 -22.20 12.67 -10.89
C HIS A 75 -23.67 12.25 -10.76
N HIS A 76 -24.13 11.75 -9.61
CA HIS A 76 -25.57 11.58 -9.34
C HIS A 76 -26.18 12.93 -8.93
N LYS A 77 -26.15 13.90 -9.86
CA LYS A 77 -26.64 15.28 -9.67
C LYS A 77 -27.81 15.56 -10.62
N LEU A 78 -28.78 16.34 -10.15
CA LEU A 78 -29.98 16.71 -10.91
C LEU A 78 -29.76 17.93 -11.83
N ALA A 79 -28.79 18.80 -11.50
CA ALA A 79 -28.43 20.00 -12.26
C ALA A 79 -26.91 20.12 -12.41
N ASP A 80 -26.46 20.96 -13.35
CA ASP A 80 -25.05 21.26 -13.63
C ASP A 80 -24.17 20.02 -13.85
N ASN A 81 -24.72 19.05 -14.59
CA ASN A 81 -24.10 17.73 -14.80
C ASN A 81 -24.03 17.35 -16.29
N TYR A 82 -23.75 18.32 -17.14
CA TYR A 82 -23.58 18.09 -18.57
C TYR A 82 -22.44 17.10 -18.83
N TYR A 83 -22.75 16.05 -19.60
CA TYR A 83 -21.78 15.01 -19.92
C TYR A 83 -20.54 15.57 -20.64
N LEU A 84 -20.71 16.61 -21.45
CA LEU A 84 -19.64 17.32 -22.17
C LEU A 84 -18.46 17.71 -21.26
N GLY A 85 -18.72 18.22 -20.05
CA GLY A 85 -17.68 18.70 -19.13
C GLY A 85 -16.89 17.60 -18.41
N ARG A 86 -17.36 16.35 -18.48
CA ARG A 86 -16.74 15.20 -17.80
C ARG A 86 -16.35 14.06 -18.73
N ASP A 87 -16.56 14.21 -20.04
CA ASP A 87 -16.23 13.18 -21.02
C ASP A 87 -14.73 13.15 -21.29
N GLY A 88 -13.96 12.53 -20.38
CA GLY A 88 -12.52 12.33 -20.54
C GLY A 88 -12.14 11.53 -21.79
N ARG A 89 -13.08 10.77 -22.38
CA ARG A 89 -12.83 10.04 -23.64
C ARG A 89 -12.65 10.97 -24.83
N ARG A 90 -13.29 12.14 -24.80
CA ARG A 90 -13.21 13.17 -25.85
C ARG A 90 -12.19 14.26 -25.55
N SER A 91 -11.60 14.29 -24.35
CA SER A 91 -10.50 15.22 -24.02
C SER A 91 -9.13 14.71 -24.49
N VAL A 92 -9.04 13.44 -24.88
CA VAL A 92 -7.80 12.86 -25.42
C VAL A 92 -7.44 13.51 -26.75
N LYS A 93 -6.26 14.12 -26.81
CA LYS A 93 -5.68 14.67 -28.04
C LYS A 93 -4.82 13.62 -28.73
N ALA A 94 -4.60 13.80 -30.03
CA ALA A 94 -3.61 13.01 -30.76
C ALA A 94 -2.21 13.18 -30.12
N PRO A 95 -1.34 12.15 -30.21
CA PRO A 95 0.02 12.25 -29.66
C PRO A 95 0.80 13.37 -30.36
N VAL A 96 1.57 14.13 -29.58
CA VAL A 96 2.43 15.21 -30.10
C VAL A 96 3.68 14.59 -30.71
N ALA A 97 3.95 14.89 -31.98
CA ALA A 97 5.19 14.47 -32.65
C ALA A 97 6.34 15.40 -32.23
N LEU A 98 7.23 14.92 -31.35
CA LEU A 98 8.40 15.67 -30.87
C LEU A 98 9.52 15.79 -31.92
N TYR A 99 9.54 14.86 -32.87
CA TYR A 99 10.48 14.81 -33.98
C TYR A 99 9.72 14.37 -35.25
N ALA A 100 9.80 15.17 -36.30
CA ALA A 100 9.27 14.84 -37.61
C ALA A 100 10.29 15.21 -38.69
N GLY A 101 10.54 14.28 -39.64
CA GLY A 101 11.37 14.54 -40.81
C GLY A 101 10.55 15.19 -41.92
N GLU A 102 11.05 16.26 -42.52
CA GLU A 102 10.49 16.83 -43.74
C GLU A 102 11.08 16.15 -44.99
N GLU A 103 10.34 16.16 -46.10
CA GLU A 103 10.77 15.61 -47.40
C GLU A 103 12.08 16.22 -47.91
N LYS A 104 12.45 17.43 -47.45
CA LYS A 104 13.70 18.13 -47.79
C LYS A 104 14.86 17.85 -46.83
N GLY A 105 14.73 16.87 -45.92
CA GLY A 105 15.80 16.42 -45.03
C GLY A 105 16.01 17.27 -43.77
N ALA A 106 15.20 18.30 -43.54
CA ALA A 106 15.22 19.06 -42.29
C ALA A 106 14.34 18.39 -41.23
N SER A 107 14.86 18.25 -40.00
CA SER A 107 14.09 17.77 -38.85
C SER A 107 13.42 18.92 -38.11
N LYS A 108 12.12 18.82 -37.86
CA LYS A 108 11.39 19.72 -36.97
C LYS A 108 11.30 19.11 -35.58
N TYR A 109 11.75 19.85 -34.58
CA TYR A 109 11.61 19.50 -33.18
C TYR A 109 10.44 20.27 -32.57
N ALA A 110 9.65 19.62 -31.72
CA ALA A 110 8.56 20.26 -31.00
C ALA A 110 8.70 19.99 -29.49
N ALA A 111 8.28 20.97 -28.69
CA ALA A 111 8.11 20.80 -27.25
C ALA A 111 6.96 19.84 -26.92
N ILE A 112 6.85 19.44 -25.65
CA ILE A 112 5.71 18.65 -25.14
C ILE A 112 4.37 19.35 -25.42
N ASP A 113 4.37 20.69 -25.43
CA ASP A 113 3.20 21.52 -25.72
C ASP A 113 2.95 21.75 -27.22
N GLY A 114 3.78 21.17 -28.10
CA GLY A 114 3.68 21.29 -29.56
C GLY A 114 4.30 22.54 -30.16
N THR A 115 4.95 23.41 -29.36
CA THR A 115 5.65 24.60 -29.85
C THR A 115 6.94 24.22 -30.60
N PRO A 116 7.24 24.80 -31.77
CA PRO A 116 8.45 24.47 -32.52
C PRO A 116 9.72 24.88 -31.77
N MET A 117 10.74 24.02 -31.77
CA MET A 117 12.04 24.26 -31.18
C MET A 117 13.14 24.18 -32.25
N GLU A 118 14.09 25.13 -32.21
CA GLU A 118 15.22 25.18 -33.15
C GLU A 118 16.38 24.24 -32.77
N LYS A 119 16.41 23.76 -31.52
CA LYS A 119 17.42 22.83 -30.98
C LYS A 119 16.76 21.75 -30.12
N PRO A 120 17.33 20.53 -30.04
CA PRO A 120 16.84 19.52 -29.11
C PRO A 120 16.96 20.07 -27.69
N ALA A 121 15.83 20.21 -26.99
CA ALA A 121 15.83 20.63 -25.59
C ALA A 121 16.53 19.57 -24.74
N VAL A 122 17.72 19.91 -24.24
CA VAL A 122 18.40 19.13 -23.20
C VAL A 122 17.71 19.42 -21.87
N SER A 123 16.60 18.74 -21.62
CA SER A 123 15.88 18.81 -20.35
C SER A 123 15.92 17.44 -19.68
N ALA A 124 17.03 17.20 -18.98
CA ALA A 124 17.28 15.98 -18.23
C ALA A 124 17.03 16.26 -16.75
N ASN A 125 15.86 15.87 -16.24
CA ASN A 125 15.53 16.06 -14.83
C ASN A 125 16.34 15.11 -13.95
N LYS A 126 17.41 15.68 -13.41
CA LYS A 126 18.48 15.08 -12.62
C LYS A 126 18.05 14.80 -11.18
N GLY A 127 17.16 13.82 -11.02
CA GLY A 127 16.90 13.18 -9.72
C GLY A 127 18.14 12.45 -9.16
N PRO A 128 18.13 12.07 -7.89
CA PRO A 128 18.78 12.82 -6.80
C PRO A 128 20.31 12.72 -6.72
N GLU A 129 20.93 11.86 -7.54
CA GLU A 129 22.39 11.79 -7.70
C GLU A 129 22.90 12.51 -8.96
N GLN A 130 21.99 13.05 -9.79
CA GLN A 130 22.17 13.71 -11.10
C GLN A 130 21.86 12.88 -12.37
N ASN A 131 20.84 12.00 -12.38
CA ASN A 131 20.57 10.97 -13.41
C ASN A 131 21.48 9.73 -13.34
N PHE A 132 21.86 9.27 -12.14
CA PHE A 132 22.59 8.01 -12.00
C PHE A 132 23.91 7.94 -12.82
N GLY A 133 24.57 9.08 -13.03
CA GLY A 133 25.81 9.16 -13.82
C GLY A 133 25.63 9.13 -15.34
N LEU A 134 24.41 9.25 -15.86
CA LEU A 134 24.13 9.28 -17.31
C LEU A 134 24.09 10.73 -17.84
N GLU A 135 24.76 10.98 -18.97
CA GLU A 135 24.73 12.28 -19.66
C GLU A 135 23.36 12.57 -20.32
N ALA A 136 22.61 11.51 -20.64
CA ALA A 136 21.30 11.59 -21.29
C ALA A 136 20.16 11.91 -20.29
N PRO A 137 19.06 12.52 -20.74
CA PRO A 137 17.84 12.65 -19.96
C PRO A 137 17.26 11.28 -19.60
N THR A 138 17.17 10.96 -18.32
CA THR A 138 16.42 9.79 -17.84
C THR A 138 14.95 10.16 -17.60
N PRO A 139 14.00 9.36 -18.11
CA PRO A 139 12.58 9.56 -17.80
C PRO A 139 12.28 9.38 -16.31
N GLY A 140 11.44 10.26 -15.76
CA GLY A 140 11.00 10.22 -14.36
C GLY A 140 12.03 10.75 -13.37
N PHE A 141 11.71 10.62 -12.08
CA PHE A 141 12.63 10.92 -10.97
C PHE A 141 13.08 9.62 -10.33
N GLY A 142 14.37 9.50 -10.01
CA GLY A 142 14.88 8.38 -9.22
C GLY A 142 14.19 8.32 -7.85
N TYR A 143 13.81 7.12 -7.42
CA TYR A 143 13.19 6.89 -6.11
C TYR A 143 14.10 6.01 -5.26
N GLU A 144 14.35 6.42 -4.02
CA GLU A 144 15.10 5.66 -3.03
C GLU A 144 14.15 5.18 -1.92
N TRP A 145 14.21 3.90 -1.60
CA TRP A 145 13.51 3.34 -0.46
C TRP A 145 14.22 3.76 0.83
N LYS A 146 13.53 4.52 1.68
CA LYS A 146 14.05 4.93 2.99
C LYS A 146 13.54 3.95 4.05
N ARG A 147 14.43 3.51 4.94
CA ARG A 147 14.02 2.83 6.18
C ARG A 147 13.59 3.85 7.22
N THR A 148 12.48 3.57 7.90
CA THR A 148 11.99 4.38 9.01
C THR A 148 11.83 3.50 10.24
N ILE A 149 12.61 3.75 11.29
CA ILE A 149 12.61 2.93 12.52
C ILE A 149 11.20 2.79 13.13
N SER A 150 10.39 3.84 13.06
CA SER A 150 9.02 3.83 13.59
C SER A 150 8.09 2.84 12.88
N GLU A 151 8.42 2.45 11.65
CA GLU A 151 7.65 1.52 10.83
C GLU A 151 8.23 0.09 10.89
N GLU A 152 9.38 -0.10 11.53
CA GLU A 152 10.01 -1.40 11.70
C GLU A 152 9.35 -2.24 12.81
N LEU A 153 9.55 -3.56 12.75
CA LEU A 153 9.10 -4.47 13.80
C LEU A 153 9.77 -4.14 15.13
N SER A 154 9.08 -4.35 16.25
CA SER A 154 9.60 -4.05 17.60
C SER A 154 10.92 -4.75 17.92
N THR A 155 11.18 -5.91 17.31
CA THR A 155 12.45 -6.64 17.45
C THR A 155 13.60 -5.99 16.68
N GLN A 156 13.30 -5.37 15.54
CA GLN A 156 14.27 -4.70 14.67
C GLN A 156 14.64 -3.31 15.21
N GLN A 157 13.70 -2.61 15.84
CA GLN A 157 13.92 -1.32 16.50
C GLN A 157 15.00 -1.37 17.60
N GLY A 158 15.14 -2.52 18.26
CA GLY A 158 16.13 -2.73 19.32
C GLY A 158 17.47 -3.29 18.84
N ASP A 159 17.63 -3.58 17.55
CA ASP A 159 18.83 -4.24 17.03
C ASP A 159 19.94 -3.22 16.74
N GLY A 160 21.07 -3.39 17.44
CA GLY A 160 22.24 -2.51 17.31
C GLY A 160 22.91 -2.58 15.93
N GLU A 161 22.85 -3.72 15.24
CA GLU A 161 23.43 -3.87 13.90
C GLU A 161 22.57 -3.17 12.84
N LEU A 162 21.24 -3.32 12.90
CA LEU A 162 20.33 -2.60 12.00
C LEU A 162 20.42 -1.09 12.19
N ARG A 163 20.55 -0.63 13.44
CA ARG A 163 20.80 0.78 13.78
C ARG A 163 22.16 1.28 13.28
N ARG A 164 23.17 0.40 13.21
CA ARG A 164 24.47 0.73 12.62
C ARG A 164 24.37 0.83 11.10
N LEU A 165 23.58 -0.03 10.47
CA LEU A 165 23.37 -0.05 9.03
C LEU A 165 22.66 1.20 8.50
N GLU A 166 21.85 1.87 9.32
CA GLU A 166 21.26 3.19 9.00
C GLU A 166 22.32 4.24 8.61
N ARG A 167 23.53 4.15 9.15
CA ARG A 167 24.62 5.08 8.79
C ARG A 167 25.08 4.93 7.35
N PHE A 168 24.77 3.79 6.73
CA PHE A 168 25.07 3.48 5.34
C PHE A 168 23.86 3.66 4.42
N ASP A 169 22.67 3.98 4.96
CA ASP A 169 21.57 4.50 4.15
C ASP A 169 22.03 5.83 3.58
N ARG A 170 22.29 5.82 2.27
CA ARG A 170 23.28 6.65 1.58
C ARG A 170 22.96 8.16 1.62
N TYR A 171 21.75 8.53 2.04
CA TYR A 171 21.22 9.90 2.00
C TYR A 171 20.56 10.38 3.31
N LEU A 172 20.99 9.91 4.48
CA LEU A 172 20.57 10.47 5.79
C LEU A 172 21.18 11.85 6.13
N LYS A 173 21.83 12.53 5.18
CA LYS A 173 22.39 13.88 5.38
C LYS A 173 21.70 14.93 4.51
N ALA A 174 20.62 15.50 5.06
CA ALA A 174 20.49 16.93 5.35
C ALA A 174 19.25 17.13 6.24
#